data_AF-A0A662PCL9-F1
#
_entry.id   AF-A0A662PCL9-F1
#
_cell.length_a   1.000
_cell.length_b   1.000
_cell.length_c   1.000
_cell.angle_alpha   90.00
_cell.angle_beta   90.00
_cell.angle_gamma   90.00
#
_symmetry.space_group_name_H-M   'P 1'
#
loop_
_entity.id
_entity.type
_entity.pdbx_description
1 polymer ?
#
loop_
_entity_poly.entity_id
_entity_poly.type
_entity_poly.pdbx_seq_one_letter_code
_entity_poly.pdbx_strand_id
1 'polypeptide(L)' 'MSEKILFLGFVLIFIGIFLVLLYSFSSVDVKTGGIIMIGPIPIIFGNDRSLILISVILSLILMVMFLLNRVIR' A
#
# COMPACT_ATOMS: atom_id res chain seq x y z
N MET A 1 31.86 -14.06 15.40
CA MET A 1 30.42 -13.93 15.76
C MET A 1 29.63 -13.21 14.66
N SER A 2 30.19 -12.17 14.05
CA SER A 2 29.59 -11.37 12.96
C SER A 2 29.26 -12.16 11.68
N GLU A 3 30.15 -13.05 11.24
CA GLU A 3 29.98 -13.79 9.98
C GLU A 3 28.75 -14.71 9.97
N LYS A 4 28.44 -15.33 11.11
CA LYS A 4 27.26 -16.19 11.27
C LYS A 4 25.95 -15.39 11.20
N ILE A 5 25.96 -14.16 11.72
CA ILE A 5 24.79 -13.26 11.72
C ILE A 5 24.54 -12.73 10.30
N LEU A 6 25.60 -12.38 9.58
CA LEU A 6 25.52 -12.00 8.16
C LEU A 6 24.97 -13.14 7.29
N PHE A 7 25.46 -14.35 7.50
CA PHE A 7 24.96 -15.53 6.79
C PHE A 7 23.48 -15.79 7.08
N LEU A 8 23.07 -15.67 8.35
CA LEU A 8 21.66 -15.86 8.74
C LEU A 8 20.75 -14.77 8.14
N GLY A 9 21.20 -13.52 8.11
CA GLY A 9 20.49 -12.43 7.44
C GLY A 9 20.35 -12.64 5.94
N PHE A 10 21.40 -13.14 5.29
CA PHE A 10 21.37 -13.49 3.88
C PHE A 10 20.34 -14.60 3.60
N VAL A 11 20.36 -15.69 4.38
CA VAL A 11 19.38 -16.78 4.26
C VAL A 11 17.94 -16.27 4.47
N LEU A 12 17.73 -15.37 5.45
CA LEU A 12 16.42 -14.80 5.73
C LEU A 12 15.87 -13.97 4.55
N ILE A 13 16.71 -13.18 3.90
CA ILE A 13 16.34 -12.41 2.70
C ILE A 13 15.95 -13.36 1.57
N PHE A 14 16.72 -14.42 1.34
CA PHE A 14 16.40 -15.43 0.31
C PHE A 14 15.09 -16.15 0.57
N ILE A 15 14.81 -16.53 1.82
CA ILE A 15 13.53 -17.13 2.21
C ILE A 15 12.38 -16.15 1.95
N GLY A 16 12.53 -14.88 2.32
CA GLY A 16 11.51 -13.86 2.10
C GLY A 16 11.18 -13.65 0.62
N ILE A 17 12.21 -13.54 -0.23
CA ILE A 17 12.03 -13.41 -1.68
C ILE A 17 11.36 -14.66 -2.25
N PHE A 18 11.81 -15.85 -1.84
CA PHE A 18 11.24 -17.12 -2.30
C PHE A 18 9.75 -17.24 -1.95
N LEU A 19 9.36 -16.82 -0.74
CA LEU A 19 7.97 -16.79 -0.31
C LEU A 19 7.14 -15.84 -1.19
N VAL A 20 7.61 -14.63 -1.45
CA VAL A 20 6.92 -13.64 -2.30
C VAL A 20 6.71 -14.18 -3.71
N LEU A 21 7.71 -14.86 -4.28
CA LEU A 21 7.59 -15.50 -5.59
C LEU A 21 6.52 -16.59 -5.60
N LEU A 22 6.54 -17.49 -4.61
CA LEU A 22 5.50 -18.52 -4.44
C LEU A 22 4.09 -17.92 -4.35
N TYR A 23 3.91 -16.85 -3.59
CA TYR A 23 2.64 -16.14 -3.50
C TYR A 23 2.25 -15.46 -4.82
N SER A 24 3.21 -14.95 -5.59
CA SER A 24 2.96 -14.29 -6.88
C SER A 24 2.52 -15.27 -7.98
N PHE A 25 2.89 -16.54 -7.91
CA PHE A 25 2.43 -17.58 -8.84
C PHE A 25 1.06 -18.15 -8.48
N SER A 26 0.61 -17.93 -7.24
CA SER A 26 -0.76 -18.25 -6.86
C SER A 26 -1.67 -17.23 -7.49
N SER A 27 -2.51 -17.66 -8.45
CA SER A 27 -3.53 -16.85 -9.13
C SER A 27 -4.70 -16.53 -8.18
N VAL A 28 -4.36 -15.99 -7.01
CA VAL A 28 -5.30 -15.41 -6.07
C VAL A 28 -5.72 -14.07 -6.66
N ASP A 29 -7.02 -13.88 -6.85
CA ASP A 29 -7.57 -12.58 -7.22
C ASP A 29 -7.27 -11.59 -6.10
N VAL A 30 -6.20 -10.83 -6.26
CA VAL A 30 -5.79 -9.81 -5.29
C VAL A 30 -6.78 -8.66 -5.37
N LYS A 31 -7.62 -8.56 -4.34
CA LYS A 31 -8.52 -7.43 -4.15
C LYS A 31 -7.71 -6.25 -3.60
N THR A 32 -7.52 -5.23 -4.42
CA THR A 32 -6.79 -4.02 -4.05
C THR A 32 -7.68 -2.79 -4.22
N GLY A 33 -7.48 -1.81 -3.35
CA GLY A 33 -7.99 -0.45 -3.47
C GLY A 33 -7.14 0.50 -2.62
N GLY A 34 -6.94 1.72 -3.10
CA GLY A 34 -6.17 2.75 -2.39
C GLY A 34 -6.32 4.13 -3.00
N ILE A 35 -5.71 5.12 -2.34
CA ILE A 35 -5.61 6.51 -2.81
C ILE A 35 -4.16 6.96 -2.72
N ILE A 36 -3.69 7.66 -3.75
CA ILE A 36 -2.46 8.48 -3.70
C ILE A 36 -2.90 9.95 -3.65
N MET A 37 -2.43 10.72 -2.67
CA MET A 37 -2.65 12.16 -2.62
C MET A 37 -1.48 12.90 -3.28
N ILE A 38 -1.72 13.57 -4.40
CA ILE A 38 -0.75 14.50 -5.01
C ILE A 38 -1.22 15.92 -4.67
N GLY A 39 -0.76 16.43 -3.52
CA GLY A 39 -1.33 17.63 -2.93
C GLY A 39 -2.83 17.42 -2.61
N PRO A 40 -3.72 18.40 -2.87
CA PRO A 40 -5.16 18.23 -2.65
C PRO A 40 -5.86 17.34 -3.69
N ILE A 41 -5.15 16.81 -4.68
CA ILE A 41 -5.72 16.02 -5.77
C ILE A 41 -5.59 14.53 -5.42
N PRO A 42 -6.68 13.85 -5.01
CA PRO A 42 -6.66 12.41 -4.78
C PRO A 42 -6.68 11.63 -6.10
N ILE A 43 -5.86 10.58 -6.19
CA ILE A 43 -5.85 9.59 -7.28
C ILE A 43 -6.25 8.24 -6.70
N ILE A 44 -7.45 7.77 -7.04
CA ILE A 44 -7.98 6.49 -6.58
C ILE A 44 -7.53 5.37 -7.53
N PHE A 45 -7.09 4.25 -6.98
CA PHE A 45 -6.69 3.06 -7.74
C PHE A 45 -7.21 1.79 -7.06
N GLY A 46 -7.38 0.72 -7.82
CA GLY A 46 -7.89 -0.56 -7.28
C GLY A 46 -8.61 -1.39 -8.32
N ASN A 47 -8.94 -2.62 -7.93
CA ASN A 47 -9.68 -3.59 -8.75
C ASN A 47 -10.95 -4.11 -8.04
N ASP A 48 -11.10 -3.88 -6.73
CA ASP A 48 -12.29 -4.30 -5.98
C ASP A 48 -13.21 -3.10 -5.72
N ARG A 49 -14.48 -3.22 -6.11
CA ARG A 49 -15.47 -2.14 -5.99
C ARG A 49 -15.66 -1.67 -4.55
N SER A 50 -15.67 -2.59 -3.58
CA SER A 50 -15.85 -2.25 -2.18
C SER A 50 -14.64 -1.48 -1.64
N LEU A 51 -13.43 -1.92 -1.99
CA LEU A 51 -12.20 -1.22 -1.60
C LEU A 51 -12.06 0.14 -2.28
N ILE A 52 -12.46 0.26 -3.54
CA ILE A 52 -12.52 1.55 -4.26
C ILE A 52 -13.51 2.49 -3.58
N LEU A 53 -14.69 2.01 -3.15
CA LEU A 53 -15.69 2.84 -2.48
C LEU A 53 -15.16 3.43 -1.17
N ILE A 54 -14.50 2.58 -0.36
CA ILE A 54 -13.83 3.02 0.87
C ILE A 54 -12.75 4.06 0.55
N SER A 55 -11.99 3.83 -0.52
CA SER A 55 -10.94 4.73 -0.96
C SER A 55 -11.50 6.10 -1.38
N VAL A 56 -12.62 6.13 -2.10
CA VAL A 56 -13.30 7.38 -2.48
C VAL A 56 -13.75 8.16 -1.25
N ILE A 57 -14.42 7.50 -0.30
CA ILE A 57 -14.92 8.14 0.93
C ILE A 57 -13.76 8.74 1.72
N LEU A 58 -12.69 7.96 1.90
CA LEU A 58 -11.49 8.42 2.60
C LEU A 58 -10.82 9.59 1.87
N SER A 59 -10.75 9.55 0.53
CA SER A 59 -10.21 10.64 -0.28
C SER A 59 -10.97 11.95 -0.05
N LEU A 60 -12.30 11.87 0.04
CA LEU A 60 -13.17 13.02 0.20
C LEU A 60 -12.98 13.65 1.58
N ILE A 61 -12.91 12.82 2.62
CA ILE A 61 -12.64 13.26 4.00
C ILE A 61 -11.29 13.99 4.04
N LEU A 62 -10.24 13.39 3.51
CA LEU A 62 -8.90 13.97 3.52
C LEU A 62 -8.82 15.27 2.69
N MET A 63 -9.50 15.31 1.54
CA MET A 63 -9.59 16.51 0.69
C MET A 63 -10.28 17.66 1.44
N VAL A 64 -11.40 17.39 2.11
CA VAL A 64 -12.13 18.39 2.91
C VAL A 64 -11.27 18.86 4.07
N MET A 65 -10.61 17.97 4.81
CA MET A 65 -9.69 18.34 5.89
C MET A 65 -8.55 19.24 5.40
N PHE A 66 -7.97 18.92 4.24
CA PHE A 66 -6.93 19.75 3.62
C PHE A 66 -7.46 21.14 3.25
N LEU A 67 -8.63 21.21 2.61
CA LEU A 67 -9.26 22.48 2.20
C LEU A 67 -9.65 23.32 3.42
N LEU A 68 -10.22 22.71 4.46
CA LEU A 68 -10.56 23.39 5.71
C LEU A 68 -9.31 24.02 6.34
N ASN A 69 -8.22 23.25 6.47
CA ASN A 69 -6.96 23.77 6.99
C ASN A 69 -6.39 24.91 6.13
N ARG A 70 -6.61 24.88 4.81
CA ARG A 70 -6.19 25.96 3.90
C ARG A 70 -7.07 27.22 4.00
N VAL A 71 -8.36 27.08 4.34
CA VAL A 71 -9.29 28.22 4.46
C VAL A 71 -9.18 28.91 5.82
N ILE A 72 -8.92 28.14 6.88
CA ILE A 72 -8.84 28.64 8.26
C ILE A 72 -7.53 29.42 8.53
N ARG A 73 -6.49 29.16 7.75
CA ARG A 73 -5.19 29.85 7.81
C ARG A 73 -5.08 30.87 6.70
#